data_AF-A0AAE1UC74-F1
#
_entry.id   AF-A0AAE1UC74-F1
#
_cell.length_a   1.000
_cell.length_b   1.000
_cell.length_c   1.000
_cell.angle_alpha   90.00
_cell.angle_beta   90.00
_cell.angle_gamma   90.00
#
_symmetry.space_group_name_H-M   'P 1'
#
loop_
_entity.id
_entity.type
_entity.pdbx_description
1 polymer ?
#
loop_
_entity_poly.entity_id
_entity_poly.type
_entity_poly.pdbx_seq_one_letter_code
_entity_poly.pdbx_strand_id
1 'polypeptide(L)'
;MGAGGWGDVRHQDEALVTVELQDVNDNPPAFSHTHTHLKLSEDTQPNTLITALPAHDPDMGGQQGVEYRVEGGWGALQVDQKGGIRLWRPVDREGEGGAVAVARVVAVDKGSPPLSSTATLTLTLTDVNDCPPTLLPPTVVHVTEASSPSLLGILKATDKDVWAKGHGPPFTFTLDPDNPPHITQLISLRFNQRKKFVKNYRNL
;
A
#
# COMPACT_ATOMS: atom_id res chain seq x y z
N MET A 1 39.34 -75.67 -62.35
CA MET A 1 38.53 -75.20 -61.20
C MET A 1 39.41 -74.34 -60.31
N GLY A 2 38.89 -73.21 -59.84
CA GLY A 2 39.45 -72.46 -58.71
C GLY A 2 40.25 -71.20 -59.06
N ALA A 3 39.56 -70.07 -59.23
CA ALA A 3 40.13 -68.75 -59.00
C ALA A 3 39.27 -68.06 -57.94
N GLY A 4 39.76 -68.05 -56.69
CA GLY A 4 39.11 -67.39 -55.56
C GLY A 4 39.34 -65.89 -55.62
N GLY A 5 38.27 -65.13 -55.85
CA GLY A 5 38.29 -63.68 -55.74
C GLY A 5 38.44 -63.27 -54.27
N TRP A 6 39.44 -62.45 -54.00
CA TRP A 6 39.65 -61.81 -52.70
C TRP A 6 38.56 -60.75 -52.51
N GLY A 7 37.50 -61.13 -51.78
CA GLY A 7 36.50 -60.17 -51.31
C GLY A 7 37.13 -59.32 -50.21
N ASP A 8 37.27 -58.02 -50.47
CA ASP A 8 37.72 -57.03 -49.50
C ASP A 8 36.80 -57.07 -48.27
N VAL A 9 37.36 -57.42 -47.11
CA VAL A 9 36.58 -57.57 -45.87
C VAL A 9 36.41 -56.17 -45.29
N ARG A 10 35.18 -55.66 -45.28
CA ARG A 10 34.91 -54.37 -44.63
C ARG A 10 35.23 -54.48 -43.14
N HIS A 11 36.15 -53.66 -42.68
CA HIS A 11 36.41 -53.47 -41.25
C HIS A 11 35.54 -52.34 -40.74
N GLN A 12 34.85 -52.61 -39.64
CA GLN A 12 34.07 -51.61 -38.89
C GLN A 12 34.63 -51.59 -37.48
N ASP A 13 34.67 -50.40 -36.91
CA ASP A 13 34.94 -50.16 -35.50
C ASP A 13 33.86 -49.22 -34.96
N GLU A 14 33.56 -49.36 -33.67
CA GLU A 14 32.54 -48.56 -33.00
C GLU A 14 33.12 -47.98 -31.72
N ALA A 15 32.89 -46.69 -31.49
CA ALA A 15 33.31 -46.00 -30.30
C ALA A 15 32.11 -45.37 -29.59
N LEU A 16 32.12 -45.44 -28.26
CA LEU A 16 31.13 -44.77 -27.44
C LEU A 16 31.49 -43.28 -27.35
N VAL A 17 30.61 -42.41 -27.86
CA VAL A 17 30.75 -40.96 -27.72
C VAL A 17 29.81 -40.50 -26.62
N THR A 18 30.36 -39.89 -25.57
CA THR A 18 29.57 -39.21 -24.54
C THR A 18 29.46 -37.74 -24.91
N VAL A 19 28.22 -37.23 -24.97
CA VAL A 19 27.93 -35.82 -25.23
C VAL A 19 27.31 -35.24 -23.97
N GLU A 20 27.99 -34.30 -23.35
CA GLU A 20 27.50 -33.55 -22.19
C GLU A 20 27.01 -32.17 -22.66
N LEU A 21 25.79 -31.81 -22.28
CA LEU A 21 25.23 -30.48 -22.52
C LEU A 21 25.61 -29.58 -21.34
N GLN A 22 26.22 -28.44 -21.64
CA GLN A 22 26.50 -27.39 -20.66
C GLN A 22 25.39 -26.35 -20.71
N ASP A 23 24.92 -25.97 -19.52
CA ASP A 23 23.91 -24.93 -19.34
C ASP A 23 24.49 -23.54 -19.63
N VAL A 24 23.65 -22.64 -20.15
CA VAL A 24 23.97 -21.24 -20.39
C VAL A 24 22.85 -20.41 -19.78
N ASN A 25 23.19 -19.28 -19.15
CA ASN A 25 22.19 -18.37 -18.59
C ASN A 25 21.39 -17.65 -19.68
N ASP A 26 20.35 -18.29 -20.19
CA ASP A 26 19.53 -17.80 -21.30
C ASP A 26 18.06 -17.58 -20.92
N ASN A 27 17.65 -17.91 -19.69
CA ASN A 27 16.31 -17.63 -19.19
C ASN A 27 16.33 -16.65 -18.01
N PRO A 28 15.66 -15.49 -18.10
CA PRO A 28 15.51 -14.62 -16.95
C PRO A 28 14.60 -15.26 -15.89
N PRO A 29 14.77 -14.88 -14.60
CA PRO A 29 13.77 -15.18 -13.58
C PRO A 29 12.39 -14.68 -14.00
N ALA A 30 11.33 -15.46 -13.81
CA ALA A 30 9.99 -15.13 -14.25
C ALA A 30 8.98 -15.14 -13.09
N PHE A 31 8.26 -14.02 -12.90
CA PHE A 31 7.15 -13.96 -11.94
C PHE A 31 5.90 -14.62 -12.51
N SER A 32 5.14 -15.33 -11.67
CA SER A 32 3.83 -15.88 -12.08
C SER A 32 2.80 -14.80 -12.40
N HIS A 33 2.92 -13.63 -11.76
CA HIS A 33 2.05 -12.48 -11.99
C HIS A 33 2.91 -11.22 -12.14
N THR A 34 2.82 -10.56 -13.30
CA THR A 34 3.56 -9.32 -13.57
C THR A 34 2.87 -8.08 -12.99
N HIS A 35 1.60 -8.20 -12.59
CA HIS A 35 0.82 -7.15 -11.94
C HIS A 35 0.01 -7.74 -10.79
N THR A 36 0.10 -7.13 -9.61
CA THR A 36 -0.68 -7.51 -8.43
C THR A 36 -1.27 -6.25 -7.81
N HIS A 37 -2.56 -6.31 -7.44
CA HIS A 37 -3.23 -5.26 -6.68
C HIS A 37 -3.59 -5.78 -5.30
N LEU A 38 -3.25 -5.03 -4.24
CA LEU A 38 -3.51 -5.39 -2.86
C LEU A 38 -4.09 -4.20 -2.09
N LYS A 39 -5.03 -4.49 -1.20
CA LYS A 39 -5.48 -3.54 -0.17
C LYS A 39 -4.75 -3.80 1.14
N LEU A 40 -4.23 -2.75 1.76
CA LEU A 40 -3.47 -2.80 3.01
C LEU A 40 -4.09 -1.84 4.01
N SER A 41 -4.28 -2.24 5.26
CA SER A 41 -4.78 -1.28 6.27
C SER A 41 -3.67 -0.34 6.70
N GLU A 42 -3.95 0.95 6.89
CA GLU A 42 -2.91 1.89 7.31
C GLU A 42 -2.40 1.66 8.74
N ASP A 43 -3.21 1.04 9.60
CA ASP A 43 -2.82 0.57 10.93
C ASP A 43 -1.99 -0.74 10.90
N THR A 44 -1.63 -1.24 9.72
CA THR A 44 -0.81 -2.45 9.61
C THR A 44 0.53 -2.24 10.30
N GLN A 45 0.87 -3.12 11.23
CA GLN A 45 2.12 -3.01 11.99
C GLN A 45 3.35 -3.25 11.09
N PRO A 46 4.46 -2.52 11.33
CA PRO A 46 5.75 -2.85 10.73
C PRO A 46 6.15 -4.31 10.96
N ASN A 47 6.95 -4.84 10.05
CA ASN A 47 7.34 -6.24 9.90
C ASN A 47 6.25 -7.22 9.48
N THR A 48 5.02 -6.76 9.20
CA THR A 48 3.95 -7.63 8.66
C THR A 48 4.27 -8.07 7.22
N LEU A 49 4.14 -9.37 6.93
CA LEU A 49 4.19 -9.91 5.58
C LEU A 49 2.88 -9.57 4.86
N ILE A 50 2.95 -8.76 3.81
CA ILE A 50 1.78 -8.27 3.08
C ILE A 50 1.43 -9.15 1.87
N THR A 51 2.44 -9.67 1.17
CA THR A 51 2.28 -10.60 0.04
C THR A 51 3.61 -11.27 -0.29
N ALA A 52 3.64 -12.20 -1.24
CA ALA A 52 4.86 -12.77 -1.79
C ALA A 52 4.77 -12.83 -3.32
N LEU A 53 5.84 -12.39 -3.99
CA LEU A 53 6.01 -12.44 -5.44
C LEU A 53 7.30 -13.21 -5.74
N PRO A 54 7.31 -14.55 -5.64
CA PRO A 54 8.46 -15.33 -6.06
C PRO A 54 8.59 -15.33 -7.59
N ALA A 55 9.82 -15.24 -8.06
CA ALA A 55 10.22 -15.50 -9.43
C ALA A 55 10.82 -16.92 -9.55
N HIS A 56 10.63 -17.53 -10.72
CA HIS A 56 11.16 -18.83 -11.07
C HIS A 56 12.17 -18.70 -12.20
N ASP A 57 13.35 -19.26 -12.02
CA ASP A 57 14.40 -19.29 -13.03
C ASP A 57 14.65 -20.75 -13.45
N PRO A 58 14.40 -21.12 -14.71
CA PRO A 58 14.50 -22.49 -15.18
C PRO A 58 15.94 -22.94 -15.49
N ASP A 59 16.94 -22.05 -15.45
CA ASP A 59 18.34 -22.39 -15.70
C ASP A 59 18.89 -23.29 -14.58
N MET A 60 19.96 -24.04 -14.88
CA MET A 60 20.50 -25.01 -13.93
C MET A 60 21.07 -24.30 -12.69
N GLY A 61 20.38 -24.42 -11.56
CA GLY A 61 20.74 -23.73 -10.33
C GLY A 61 20.24 -22.28 -10.25
N GLY A 62 19.51 -21.79 -11.27
CA GLY A 62 18.96 -20.44 -11.34
C GLY A 62 18.12 -20.08 -10.11
N GLN A 63 17.31 -21.01 -9.62
CA GLN A 63 16.45 -20.79 -8.44
C GLN A 63 17.21 -20.41 -7.15
N GLN A 64 18.46 -20.87 -6.96
CA GLN A 64 19.27 -20.51 -5.77
C GLN A 64 20.04 -19.20 -5.97
N GLY A 65 20.05 -18.66 -7.19
CA GLY A 65 20.73 -17.43 -7.56
C GLY A 65 19.86 -16.18 -7.53
N VAL A 66 18.53 -16.31 -7.50
CA VAL A 66 17.63 -15.14 -7.66
C VAL A 66 17.73 -14.16 -6.48
N GLU A 67 18.11 -12.92 -6.78
CA GLU A 67 18.10 -11.80 -5.86
C GLU A 67 16.91 -10.88 -6.12
N TYR A 68 16.23 -10.48 -5.05
CA TYR A 68 15.05 -9.63 -5.12
C TYR A 68 15.35 -8.21 -4.62
N ARG A 69 14.73 -7.22 -5.28
CA ARG A 69 14.72 -5.81 -4.86
C ARG A 69 13.33 -5.23 -5.01
N VAL A 70 12.97 -4.28 -4.15
CA VAL A 70 11.70 -3.56 -4.22
C VAL A 70 11.96 -2.05 -4.23
N GLU A 71 11.31 -1.36 -5.16
CA GLU A 71 11.43 0.08 -5.36
C GLU A 71 10.02 0.71 -5.35
N GLY A 72 9.86 1.89 -4.74
CA GLY A 72 8.55 2.54 -4.62
C GLY A 72 7.75 2.09 -3.40
N GLY A 73 6.42 2.03 -3.50
CA GLY A 73 5.54 1.60 -2.40
C GLY A 73 5.69 2.46 -1.14
N TRP A 74 5.65 3.79 -1.29
CA TRP A 74 5.93 4.77 -0.22
C TRP A 74 7.35 4.72 0.36
N GLY A 75 8.25 3.90 -0.22
CA GLY A 75 9.52 3.56 0.40
C GLY A 75 9.36 2.79 1.71
N ALA A 76 8.19 2.19 1.95
CA ALA A 76 7.86 1.52 3.21
C ALA A 76 7.98 -0.01 3.10
N LEU A 77 8.39 -0.54 1.96
CA LEU A 77 8.45 -1.98 1.70
C LEU A 77 9.86 -2.54 1.79
N GLN A 78 9.95 -3.80 2.18
CA GLN A 78 11.16 -4.62 2.09
C GLN A 78 10.81 -5.96 1.45
N VAL A 79 11.73 -6.52 0.68
CA VAL A 79 11.60 -7.86 0.08
C VAL A 79 12.66 -8.79 0.64
N ASP A 80 12.28 -10.04 0.92
CA ASP A 80 13.20 -11.09 1.37
C ASP A 80 13.75 -11.93 0.20
N GLN A 81 14.66 -12.85 0.50
CA GLN A 81 15.32 -13.71 -0.49
C GLN A 81 14.37 -14.68 -1.22
N LYS A 82 13.14 -14.84 -0.76
CA LYS A 82 12.11 -15.72 -1.36
C LYS A 82 11.03 -14.91 -2.07
N GLY A 83 11.21 -13.60 -2.24
CA GLY A 83 10.20 -12.70 -2.83
C GLY A 83 9.07 -12.32 -1.87
N GLY A 84 9.22 -12.58 -0.56
CA GLY A 84 8.28 -12.17 0.48
C GLY A 84 8.37 -10.66 0.73
N ILE A 85 7.26 -9.94 0.60
CA ILE A 85 7.18 -8.48 0.72
C ILE A 85 6.57 -8.13 2.07
N ARG A 86 7.29 -7.34 2.85
CA ARG A 86 6.88 -6.86 4.17
C ARG A 86 6.74 -5.36 4.21
N LEU A 87 5.83 -4.89 5.07
CA LEU A 87 5.82 -3.50 5.49
C LEU A 87 6.94 -3.28 6.49
N TRP A 88 7.90 -2.41 6.19
CA TRP A 88 9.05 -2.10 7.04
C TRP A 88 8.86 -0.83 7.87
N ARG A 89 8.06 0.13 7.35
CA ARG A 89 7.75 1.39 8.02
C ARG A 89 6.24 1.62 8.06
N PRO A 90 5.74 2.37 9.05
CA PRO A 90 4.34 2.79 9.06
C PRO A 90 3.98 3.54 7.77
N VAL A 91 2.72 3.42 7.38
CA VAL A 91 2.09 4.13 6.28
C VAL A 91 0.87 4.87 6.81
N ASP A 92 0.54 5.97 6.18
CA ASP A 92 -0.51 6.90 6.61
C ASP A 92 -1.23 7.37 5.35
N ARG A 93 -2.54 7.15 5.28
CA ARG A 93 -3.38 7.44 4.12
C ARG A 93 -3.62 8.95 3.98
N GLU A 94 -3.66 9.68 5.09
CA GLU A 94 -3.83 11.14 5.20
C GLU A 94 -2.50 11.90 5.03
N GLY A 95 -1.38 11.17 5.05
CA GLY A 95 -0.02 11.68 4.86
C GLY A 95 0.36 12.02 3.41
N GLU A 96 1.61 12.46 3.21
CA GLU A 96 2.13 12.91 1.90
C GLU A 96 2.09 11.83 0.81
N GLY A 97 2.12 10.55 1.20
CA GLY A 97 2.11 9.40 0.29
C GLY A 97 0.72 9.07 -0.27
N GLY A 98 -0.35 9.54 0.37
CA GLY A 98 -1.73 9.28 0.00
C GLY A 98 -2.13 7.79 0.00
N ALA A 99 -3.37 7.54 -0.44
CA ALA A 99 -3.99 6.23 -0.34
C ALA A 99 -3.48 5.17 -1.35
N VAL A 100 -2.69 5.55 -2.36
CA VAL A 100 -2.27 4.62 -3.43
C VAL A 100 -0.80 4.77 -3.73
N ALA A 101 -0.08 3.65 -3.78
CA ALA A 101 1.29 3.62 -4.29
C ALA A 101 1.51 2.45 -5.24
N VAL A 102 2.55 2.61 -6.05
CA VAL A 102 3.05 1.57 -6.94
C VAL A 102 4.47 1.21 -6.50
N ALA A 103 4.74 -0.08 -6.41
CA ALA A 103 6.06 -0.63 -6.20
C ALA A 103 6.47 -1.52 -7.38
N ARG A 104 7.77 -1.53 -7.70
CA ARG A 104 8.38 -2.44 -8.66
C ARG A 104 9.19 -3.47 -7.88
N VAL A 105 8.93 -4.74 -8.15
CA VAL A 105 9.65 -5.86 -7.56
C VAL A 105 10.50 -6.48 -8.66
N VAL A 106 11.81 -6.39 -8.50
CA VAL A 106 12.80 -6.82 -9.49
C VAL A 106 13.42 -8.12 -9.00
N ALA A 107 13.47 -9.13 -9.87
CA ALA A 107 14.21 -10.37 -9.65
C ALA A 107 15.38 -10.42 -10.64
N VAL A 108 16.58 -10.74 -10.15
CA VAL A 108 17.82 -10.79 -10.93
C VAL A 108 18.49 -12.14 -10.66
N ASP A 109 18.90 -12.85 -11.71
CA ASP A 109 19.69 -14.08 -11.56
C ASP A 109 21.16 -13.78 -11.22
N LYS A 110 21.96 -14.84 -11.04
CA LYS A 110 23.43 -14.74 -10.84
C LYS A 110 24.23 -15.20 -12.06
N GLY A 111 23.58 -15.32 -13.21
CA GLY A 111 24.24 -15.70 -14.43
C GLY A 111 25.17 -14.62 -14.99
N SER A 112 25.84 -14.96 -16.09
CA SER A 112 26.78 -14.06 -16.75
C SER A 112 26.53 -14.05 -18.26
N PRO A 113 25.96 -12.96 -18.83
CA PRO A 113 25.48 -11.76 -18.13
C PRO A 113 24.24 -12.06 -17.28
N PRO A 114 23.99 -11.27 -16.21
CA PRO A 114 22.80 -11.46 -15.40
C PRO A 114 21.55 -11.02 -16.16
N LEU A 115 20.46 -11.79 -16.05
CA LEU A 115 19.16 -11.43 -16.59
C LEU A 115 18.20 -11.07 -15.44
N SER A 116 17.15 -10.32 -15.76
CA SER A 116 16.20 -9.84 -14.76
C SER A 116 14.79 -9.70 -15.32
N SER A 117 13.83 -9.71 -14.41
CA SER A 117 12.44 -9.36 -14.69
C SER A 117 11.87 -8.45 -13.61
N THR A 118 10.72 -7.86 -13.89
CA THR A 118 10.04 -6.95 -12.96
C THR A 118 8.55 -7.24 -12.89
N ALA A 119 8.01 -7.29 -11.68
CA ALA A 119 6.58 -7.28 -11.39
C ALA A 119 6.16 -5.94 -10.77
N THR A 120 4.94 -5.50 -11.06
CA THR A 120 4.33 -4.29 -10.52
C THR A 120 3.36 -4.65 -9.39
N LEU A 121 3.54 -4.05 -8.22
CA LEU A 121 2.64 -4.17 -7.08
C LEU A 121 1.95 -2.83 -6.83
N THR A 122 0.63 -2.78 -7.07
CA THR A 122 -0.20 -1.61 -6.74
C THR A 122 -0.83 -1.83 -5.37
N LEU A 123 -0.61 -0.89 -4.47
CA LEU A 123 -1.12 -0.92 -3.10
C LEU A 123 -2.17 0.17 -2.91
N THR A 124 -3.25 -0.16 -2.23
CA THR A 124 -4.28 0.81 -1.83
C THR A 124 -4.51 0.70 -0.33
N LEU A 125 -4.28 1.79 0.39
CA LEU A 125 -4.55 1.86 1.81
C LEU A 125 -6.05 1.86 2.09
N THR A 126 -6.46 1.08 3.09
CA THR A 126 -7.80 1.17 3.66
C THR A 126 -7.78 2.06 4.89
N ASP A 127 -8.74 2.97 4.89
CA ASP A 127 -8.98 3.97 5.93
C ASP A 127 -9.27 3.36 7.31
N VAL A 128 -8.61 3.90 8.32
CA VAL A 128 -8.85 3.70 9.75
C VAL A 128 -9.27 5.04 10.35
N ASN A 129 -10.15 5.02 11.35
CA ASN A 129 -10.56 6.24 12.04
C ASN A 129 -9.50 6.66 13.06
N ASP A 130 -8.47 7.38 12.61
CA ASP A 130 -7.36 7.83 13.45
C ASP A 130 -7.11 9.35 13.41
N CYS A 131 -7.86 10.09 12.61
CA CYS A 131 -7.87 11.55 12.66
C CYS A 131 -9.04 12.07 13.52
N PRO A 132 -8.78 12.83 14.60
CA PRO A 132 -9.87 13.44 15.36
C PRO A 132 -10.48 14.64 14.61
N PRO A 133 -11.78 14.92 14.82
CA PRO A 133 -12.43 16.05 14.21
C PRO A 133 -11.85 17.38 14.70
N THR A 134 -11.58 18.29 13.78
CA THR A 134 -11.02 19.62 14.05
C THR A 134 -12.04 20.72 13.80
N LEU A 135 -12.28 21.60 14.78
CA LEU A 135 -13.15 22.76 14.63
C LEU A 135 -12.56 23.77 13.63
N LEU A 136 -13.40 24.28 12.73
CA LEU A 136 -13.04 25.34 11.79
C LEU A 136 -13.38 26.72 12.39
N PRO A 137 -12.61 27.77 12.06
CA PRO A 137 -12.90 29.13 12.48
C PRO A 137 -14.29 29.63 12.04
N PRO A 138 -14.89 30.60 12.77
CA PRO A 138 -14.35 31.25 13.96
C PRO A 138 -14.61 30.45 15.25
N THR A 139 -13.55 30.21 16.02
CA THR A 139 -13.62 29.61 17.37
C THR A 139 -13.87 30.64 18.47
N VAL A 140 -13.78 31.93 18.15
CA VAL A 140 -14.03 33.04 19.09
C VAL A 140 -15.10 33.95 18.50
N VAL A 141 -16.11 34.26 19.32
CA VAL A 141 -17.15 35.24 19.00
C VAL A 141 -17.23 36.23 20.15
N HIS A 142 -17.27 37.52 19.84
CA HIS A 142 -17.42 38.57 20.83
C HIS A 142 -18.89 38.99 20.93
N VAL A 143 -19.40 39.07 22.16
CA VAL A 143 -20.78 39.48 22.46
C VAL A 143 -20.72 40.54 23.53
N THR A 144 -21.52 41.60 23.38
CA THR A 144 -21.63 42.65 24.40
C THR A 144 -22.87 42.42 25.25
N GLU A 145 -22.86 42.91 26.49
CA GLU A 145 -24.00 42.79 27.40
C GLU A 145 -25.29 43.45 26.88
N ALA A 146 -25.16 44.46 26.01
CA ALA A 146 -26.28 45.14 25.37
C ALA A 146 -26.85 44.38 24.15
N SER A 147 -26.27 43.22 23.81
CA SER A 147 -26.67 42.46 22.62
C SER A 147 -27.99 41.73 22.84
N SER A 148 -28.93 41.93 21.91
CA SER A 148 -30.13 41.10 21.83
C SER A 148 -29.79 39.66 21.41
N PRO A 149 -30.63 38.68 21.79
CA PRO A 149 -30.58 37.31 21.28
C PRO A 149 -30.33 37.24 19.75
N SER A 150 -29.20 36.66 19.33
CA SER A 150 -28.83 36.56 17.92
C SER A 150 -27.89 35.40 17.63
N LEU A 151 -27.73 35.07 16.34
CA LEU A 151 -26.78 34.06 15.87
C LEU A 151 -25.34 34.56 16.08
N LEU A 152 -24.64 33.92 17.01
CA LEU A 152 -23.23 34.22 17.32
C LEU A 152 -22.27 33.66 16.26
N GLY A 153 -22.54 32.44 15.76
CA GLY A 153 -21.68 31.79 14.79
C GLY A 153 -22.19 30.41 14.38
N ILE A 154 -21.56 29.85 13.36
CA ILE A 154 -21.86 28.51 12.87
C ILE A 154 -20.62 27.66 13.11
N LEU A 155 -20.74 26.69 14.01
CA LEU A 155 -19.72 25.68 14.21
C LEU A 155 -19.63 24.79 12.96
N LYS A 156 -18.40 24.57 12.52
CA LYS A 156 -18.08 23.57 11.50
C LYS A 156 -16.89 22.79 12.02
N ALA A 157 -16.80 21.53 11.63
CA ALA A 157 -15.63 20.72 11.86
C ALA A 157 -15.20 20.09 10.53
N THR A 158 -13.97 19.59 10.52
CA THR A 158 -13.43 18.75 9.46
C THR A 158 -12.82 17.51 10.07
N ASP A 159 -12.81 16.43 9.32
CA ASP A 159 -12.10 15.20 9.62
C ASP A 159 -11.29 14.84 8.37
N LYS A 160 -10.11 14.25 8.55
CA LYS A 160 -9.26 13.86 7.42
C LYS A 160 -9.55 12.45 6.92
N ASP A 161 -10.21 11.63 7.74
CA ASP A 161 -10.58 10.25 7.40
C ASP A 161 -11.61 10.18 6.25
N VAL A 162 -11.80 8.99 5.65
CA VAL A 162 -12.78 8.79 4.57
C VAL A 162 -14.21 8.89 5.09
N TRP A 163 -14.91 9.96 4.69
CA TRP A 163 -16.36 10.11 4.90
C TRP A 163 -17.18 8.87 4.51
N ALA A 164 -16.89 8.27 3.35
CA ALA A 164 -17.67 7.13 2.81
C ALA A 164 -17.64 5.88 3.72
N LYS A 165 -16.71 5.84 4.70
CA LYS A 165 -16.61 4.80 5.72
C LYS A 165 -17.32 5.16 7.03
N GLY A 166 -17.90 6.35 7.12
CA GLY A 166 -18.55 6.85 8.34
C GLY A 166 -17.59 7.48 9.35
N HIS A 167 -16.33 7.69 8.98
CA HIS A 167 -15.31 8.35 9.81
C HIS A 167 -15.31 9.86 9.63
N GLY A 168 -16.20 10.38 8.77
CA GLY A 168 -16.42 11.80 8.59
C GLY A 168 -17.71 12.27 9.26
N PRO A 169 -18.23 13.44 8.84
CA PRO A 169 -19.50 13.93 9.35
C PRO A 169 -20.68 12.93 9.12
N PRO A 170 -21.88 13.18 9.69
CA PRO A 170 -22.28 14.35 10.46
C PRO A 170 -21.57 14.43 11.82
N PHE A 171 -21.05 15.62 12.15
CA PHE A 171 -20.46 15.88 13.45
C PHE A 171 -21.52 16.20 14.51
N THR A 172 -21.23 15.83 15.75
CA THR A 172 -21.97 16.27 16.94
C THR A 172 -21.17 17.34 17.66
N PHE A 173 -21.85 18.39 18.12
CA PHE A 173 -21.25 19.49 18.86
C PHE A 173 -21.92 19.60 20.24
N THR A 174 -21.12 19.81 21.27
CA THR A 174 -21.56 20.04 22.65
C THR A 174 -20.88 21.28 23.22
N LEU A 175 -21.51 21.91 24.20
CA LEU A 175 -20.80 22.89 25.03
C LEU A 175 -19.98 22.13 26.07
N ASP A 176 -18.80 22.66 26.39
CA ASP A 176 -17.96 22.09 27.45
C ASP A 176 -18.77 22.05 28.76
N PRO A 177 -18.91 20.86 29.40
CA PRO A 177 -19.64 20.71 30.65
C PRO A 177 -19.06 21.52 31.81
N ASP A 178 -17.77 21.88 31.74
CA ASP A 178 -17.10 22.66 32.79
C ASP A 178 -17.35 24.17 32.66
N ASN A 179 -18.12 24.60 31.65
CA ASN A 179 -18.53 26.00 31.53
C ASN A 179 -19.36 26.43 32.76
N PRO A 180 -19.14 27.65 33.29
CA PRO A 180 -19.93 28.17 34.40
C PRO A 180 -21.44 28.15 34.08
N PRO A 181 -22.32 27.87 35.07
CA PRO A 181 -23.76 27.80 34.85
C PRO A 181 -24.36 29.05 34.20
N HIS A 182 -23.83 30.23 34.52
CA HIS A 182 -24.27 31.48 33.92
C HIS A 182 -23.93 31.58 32.43
N ILE A 183 -22.93 30.85 31.92
CA ILE A 183 -22.61 30.80 30.47
C ILE A 183 -23.52 29.79 29.75
N THR A 184 -23.78 28.63 30.36
CA THR A 184 -24.57 27.55 29.72
C THR A 184 -26.08 27.83 29.70
N GLN A 185 -26.60 28.67 30.60
CA GLN A 185 -27.99 29.18 30.54
C GLN A 185 -28.21 30.16 29.39
N LEU A 186 -27.13 30.86 29.04
CA LEU A 186 -27.09 31.97 28.13
C LEU A 186 -26.87 31.42 26.69
N ILE A 187 -25.87 30.57 26.47
CA ILE A 187 -25.54 29.97 25.15
C ILE A 187 -26.21 28.59 24.94
N SER A 188 -26.59 28.25 23.71
CA SER A 188 -26.94 26.85 23.33
C SER A 188 -26.58 26.58 21.89
N LEU A 189 -26.39 25.30 21.62
CA LEU A 189 -26.35 24.74 20.28
C LEU A 189 -27.76 24.30 19.87
N ARG A 190 -28.15 24.51 18.62
CA ARG A 190 -29.40 23.98 18.04
C ARG A 190 -29.06 23.26 16.76
N PHE A 191 -29.70 22.12 16.47
CA PHE A 191 -29.50 21.42 15.20
C PHE A 191 -30.39 22.04 14.11
N ASN A 192 -29.82 22.43 12.96
CA ASN A 192 -30.63 22.84 11.81
C ASN A 192 -30.62 21.70 10.77
N GLN A 193 -31.78 21.06 10.56
CA GLN A 193 -31.96 20.00 9.55
C GLN A 193 -31.78 20.49 8.10
N ARG A 194 -31.61 21.81 7.89
CA ARG A 194 -31.30 22.43 6.60
C ARG A 194 -30.17 23.45 6.77
N LYS A 195 -28.91 22.98 6.91
CA LYS A 195 -27.65 23.76 6.87
C LYS A 195 -27.74 25.17 7.51
N LYS A 196 -27.02 25.35 8.64
CA LYS A 196 -26.66 26.60 9.36
C LYS A 196 -27.44 26.81 10.67
N PHE A 197 -26.74 26.84 11.79
CA PHE A 197 -27.28 26.96 13.14
C PHE A 197 -27.83 28.37 13.44
N VAL A 198 -28.82 28.46 14.34
CA VAL A 198 -29.46 29.70 14.86
C VAL A 198 -29.76 29.48 16.35
N LYS A 199 -29.48 30.43 17.24
CA LYS A 199 -30.05 30.44 18.60
C LYS A 199 -30.30 31.85 19.11
N ASN A 200 -31.42 32.01 19.81
CA ASN A 200 -31.77 33.15 20.64
C ASN A 200 -31.52 32.82 22.12
N TYR A 201 -30.96 33.79 22.86
CA TYR A 201 -31.00 33.89 24.33
C TYR A 201 -32.41 34.13 24.86
N ARG A 202 -32.65 33.76 26.12
CA ARG A 202 -33.75 34.25 26.95
C ARG A 202 -33.15 35.13 28.06
N ASN A 203 -33.73 36.29 28.29
CA ASN A 203 -33.35 37.18 29.37
C ASN A 203 -33.78 36.57 30.72
N LEU A 204 -32.95 36.76 31.75
CA LEU A 204 -33.41 36.88 33.14
C LEU A 204 -33.86 38.32 33.38
#